data_AF-A0A1D1UEV7-F1
#
_entry.id   AF-A0A1D1UEV7-F1
#
_cell.length_a   1.000
_cell.length_b   1.000
_cell.length_c   1.000
_cell.angle_alpha   90.00
_cell.angle_beta   90.00
_cell.angle_gamma   90.00
#
_symmetry.space_group_name_H-M   'P 1'
#
loop_
_entity.id
_entity.type
_entity.pdbx_description
1 polymer ?
#
loop_
_entity_poly.entity_id
_entity_poly.type
_entity_poly.pdbx_seq_one_letter_code
_entity_poly.pdbx_strand_id
1 'polypeptide(L)'
;MSGEELDLDFKYRKGDPQRSAERTFLTPEILELYGESEVPHPKNFRHEPPGRVLTAEVLELYGEEVDAMAQPKALVWENVRDALNGIRPLLRRRLYGANKSSQEFLSSSFPLFSRLKHYQAAWIPRDILAGFIVGMIQFTQVFGNSQTATVRPTSGLNILLFPGLVYAFMASSLYNSLGGTTIAVATLRVSLGYIEDQHYPGGMNGKHKMTDTELMDLHTYIAPGIAFIAGFVQIGLGFLKLGFLYGILSPNVMEPFFLACFLQSICGKVPSAFGLEPPVIFGFAQQFQYLYFFLTNLGSINGWETLLSFAMASTVLVFREFWQPRIFTRYRLVAPIEFILFVIFSIISYLADFRGKGIRVVGSYSYGVPRPTVPDLSYGWPMAFAGIVLAIVTYSATLDSAKVLARKHDPPVSANQELLALGVAHVFGSFFACFPVGAPIGRGRVNQSMGSRSQLST
;
A
#
# COMPACT_ATOMS: atom_id res chain seq x y z
N MET A 1 12.10 18.25 46.28
CA MET A 1 12.19 19.73 46.33
C MET A 1 11.91 20.25 44.93
N SER A 2 10.97 21.19 44.86
CA SER A 2 10.38 21.90 43.71
C SER A 2 9.75 21.04 42.60
N GLY A 3 8.49 20.67 42.78
CA GLY A 3 7.55 20.44 41.69
C GLY A 3 6.86 21.76 41.33
N GLU A 4 6.78 22.06 40.03
CA GLU A 4 5.90 23.10 39.47
C GLU A 4 4.69 22.39 38.86
N GLU A 5 3.56 22.42 39.56
CA GLU A 5 2.25 22.08 39.01
C GLU A 5 1.71 23.29 38.23
N LEU A 6 1.45 23.07 36.94
CA LEU A 6 0.79 24.02 36.06
C LEU A 6 -0.73 23.90 36.25
N ASP A 7 -1.29 24.87 36.96
CA ASP A 7 -2.73 25.14 37.09
C ASP A 7 -3.30 25.53 35.72
N LEU A 8 -4.21 24.72 35.17
CA LEU A 8 -5.03 25.07 34.01
C LEU A 8 -6.49 25.19 34.44
N ASP A 9 -6.81 26.40 34.85
CA ASP A 9 -8.13 26.87 35.31
C ASP A 9 -9.07 27.04 34.09
N PHE A 10 -9.83 26.01 33.73
CA PHE A 10 -10.89 26.10 32.73
C PHE A 10 -12.17 26.66 33.35
N LYS A 11 -12.37 27.98 33.23
CA LYS A 11 -13.64 28.65 33.55
C LYS A 11 -14.76 28.18 32.63
N TYR A 12 -15.59 27.28 33.15
CA TYR A 12 -16.96 27.03 32.70
C TYR A 12 -17.83 28.28 32.90
N ARG A 13 -18.48 28.78 31.84
CA ARG A 13 -19.57 29.76 31.95
C ARG A 13 -20.90 29.06 31.63
N LYS A 14 -21.74 28.92 32.66
CA LYS A 14 -23.14 28.45 32.64
C LYS A 14 -24.11 29.56 32.23
N GLY A 15 -25.24 29.15 31.64
CA GLY A 15 -26.47 29.92 31.40
C GLY A 15 -26.86 29.89 29.91
N ASP A 16 -27.96 29.32 29.43
CA ASP A 16 -29.27 29.14 30.06
C ASP A 16 -30.04 27.90 29.51
N PRO A 17 -31.00 27.34 30.28
CA PRO A 17 -31.67 26.07 29.99
C PRO A 17 -33.06 26.27 29.39
N GLN A 18 -33.31 25.75 28.19
CA GLN A 18 -34.66 25.33 27.78
C GLN A 18 -34.61 24.50 26.49
N ARG A 19 -35.02 23.23 26.65
CA ARG A 19 -35.52 22.25 25.67
C ARG A 19 -34.77 20.91 25.71
N SER A 20 -35.23 20.09 26.63
CA SER A 20 -35.17 18.62 26.58
C SER A 20 -36.59 18.11 26.32
N ALA A 21 -36.69 16.93 25.70
CA ALA A 21 -37.89 16.19 25.22
C ALA A 21 -38.43 16.72 23.87
N GLU A 22 -38.73 15.92 22.83
CA GLU A 22 -39.32 14.57 22.72
C GLU A 22 -38.76 13.89 21.44
N ARG A 23 -38.26 12.63 21.42
CA ARG A 23 -38.94 11.33 21.23
C ARG A 23 -40.08 11.26 20.18
N THR A 24 -39.76 10.59 19.07
CA THR A 24 -40.54 9.51 18.41
C THR A 24 -41.83 9.88 17.64
N PHE A 25 -42.08 9.07 16.60
CA PHE A 25 -43.32 8.85 15.84
C PHE A 25 -43.37 9.39 14.40
N LEU A 26 -43.00 8.49 13.48
CA LEU A 26 -43.70 8.26 12.23
C LEU A 26 -45.21 8.39 12.43
N THR A 27 -45.88 9.20 11.61
CA THR A 27 -47.31 9.04 11.32
C THR A 27 -47.59 9.40 9.86
N PRO A 28 -48.68 8.84 9.30
CA PRO A 28 -48.87 8.59 7.88
C PRO A 28 -49.89 9.53 7.26
N GLU A 29 -49.70 9.94 6.02
CA GLU A 29 -50.76 10.51 5.18
C GLU A 29 -50.24 10.57 3.75
N ILE A 30 -50.61 9.56 2.96
CA ILE A 30 -50.98 9.60 1.54
C ILE A 30 -51.38 8.15 1.23
N LEU A 31 -52.62 7.83 1.59
CA LEU A 31 -53.33 6.64 1.13
C LEU A 31 -54.77 7.09 0.92
N GLU A 32 -55.04 7.61 -0.27
CA GLU A 32 -56.38 7.59 -0.83
C GLU A 32 -56.23 7.77 -2.34
N LEU A 33 -56.37 6.66 -3.06
CA LEU A 33 -57.13 6.52 -4.30
C LEU A 33 -56.86 5.12 -4.86
N TYR A 34 -57.73 4.17 -4.45
CA TYR A 34 -58.10 2.92 -5.13
C TYR A 34 -56.97 1.89 -5.37
N GLY A 35 -57.05 0.62 -4.96
CA GLY A 35 -58.20 -0.26 -4.71
C GLY A 35 -57.81 -1.65 -5.25
N GLU A 36 -57.92 -2.68 -4.41
CA GLU A 36 -57.47 -4.07 -4.64
C GLU A 36 -58.25 -4.84 -5.72
N SER A 37 -57.80 -6.09 -5.95
CA SER A 37 -58.37 -7.24 -6.72
C SER A 37 -57.95 -7.32 -8.19
N GLU A 38 -57.58 -8.45 -8.80
CA GLU A 38 -57.56 -9.88 -8.45
C GLU A 38 -56.72 -10.60 -9.53
N VAL A 39 -56.09 -11.74 -9.22
CA VAL A 39 -55.42 -12.62 -10.21
C VAL A 39 -56.37 -13.75 -10.61
N PRO A 40 -56.50 -14.06 -11.92
CA PRO A 40 -56.40 -15.47 -12.31
C PRO A 40 -55.73 -15.72 -13.68
N HIS A 41 -54.94 -16.79 -13.78
CA HIS A 41 -54.65 -17.57 -15.00
C HIS A 41 -55.70 -18.68 -15.17
N PRO A 42 -55.75 -19.50 -16.26
CA PRO A 42 -55.28 -19.40 -17.66
C PRO A 42 -56.37 -19.80 -18.71
N LYS A 43 -56.12 -19.65 -20.03
CA LYS A 43 -56.45 -20.65 -21.10
C LYS A 43 -56.12 -20.19 -22.54
N ASN A 44 -55.55 -21.12 -23.30
CA ASN A 44 -55.28 -21.09 -24.75
C ASN A 44 -56.56 -20.99 -25.60
N PHE A 45 -56.51 -20.29 -26.75
CA PHE A 45 -56.62 -20.87 -28.11
C PHE A 45 -56.75 -19.82 -29.25
N ARG A 46 -55.97 -20.07 -30.32
CA ARG A 46 -56.23 -19.91 -31.79
C ARG A 46 -56.11 -18.54 -32.52
N HIS A 47 -55.06 -18.49 -33.36
CA HIS A 47 -54.96 -18.15 -34.81
C HIS A 47 -55.95 -17.15 -35.48
N GLU A 48 -55.40 -15.96 -35.85
CA GLU A 48 -55.35 -15.26 -37.17
C GLU A 48 -56.60 -15.08 -38.08
N PRO A 49 -56.60 -14.12 -39.06
CA PRO A 49 -56.21 -12.69 -39.12
C PRO A 49 -57.30 -11.89 -39.92
N PRO A 50 -57.04 -10.85 -40.76
CA PRO A 50 -56.25 -9.61 -40.65
C PRO A 50 -57.10 -8.32 -40.84
N GLY A 51 -56.51 -7.16 -40.51
CA GLY A 51 -56.67 -5.98 -41.37
C GLY A 51 -57.04 -4.66 -40.70
N ARG A 52 -56.13 -3.68 -40.87
CA ARG A 52 -56.33 -2.21 -40.92
C ARG A 52 -56.68 -1.55 -39.57
N VAL A 53 -56.03 -0.50 -39.08
CA VAL A 53 -55.12 0.52 -39.61
C VAL A 53 -54.29 0.97 -38.40
N LEU A 54 -52.96 0.87 -38.43
CA LEU A 54 -52.14 1.65 -37.50
C LEU A 54 -51.92 3.02 -38.17
N THR A 55 -52.53 4.03 -37.57
CA THR A 55 -52.43 5.43 -37.94
C THR A 55 -50.98 5.92 -37.85
N ALA A 56 -50.65 6.90 -38.69
CA ALA A 56 -49.32 7.51 -38.79
C ALA A 56 -48.72 7.97 -37.45
N GLU A 57 -49.57 8.25 -36.45
CA GLU A 57 -49.16 8.61 -35.08
C GLU A 57 -48.35 7.52 -34.35
N VAL A 58 -48.56 6.23 -34.63
CA VAL A 58 -47.81 5.15 -33.94
C VAL A 58 -46.41 4.96 -34.55
N LEU A 59 -46.21 5.35 -35.81
CA LEU A 59 -44.89 5.37 -36.45
C LEU A 59 -44.08 6.63 -36.08
N GLU A 60 -44.74 7.74 -35.77
CA GLU A 60 -44.08 8.94 -35.23
C GLU A 60 -43.54 8.71 -33.81
N LEU A 61 -44.31 8.05 -32.94
CA LEU A 61 -43.88 7.73 -31.57
C LEU A 61 -42.68 6.77 -31.52
N TYR A 62 -42.55 5.84 -32.48
CA TYR A 62 -41.37 4.96 -32.59
C TYR A 62 -40.20 5.58 -33.37
N GLY A 63 -40.45 6.61 -34.19
CA GLY A 63 -39.40 7.39 -34.87
C GLY A 63 -38.67 8.32 -33.91
N GLU A 64 -39.41 8.99 -33.01
CA GLU A 64 -38.82 9.93 -32.04
C GLU A 64 -37.97 9.24 -30.97
N GLU A 65 -38.30 8.01 -30.54
CA GLU A 65 -37.47 7.28 -29.56
C GLU A 65 -36.15 6.73 -30.14
N VAL A 66 -36.10 6.44 -31.44
CA VAL A 66 -34.88 5.96 -32.11
C VAL A 66 -33.93 7.13 -32.42
N ASP A 67 -34.46 8.32 -32.73
CA ASP A 67 -33.64 9.53 -32.91
C ASP A 67 -33.11 10.11 -31.58
N ALA A 68 -33.82 9.89 -30.46
CA ALA A 68 -33.34 10.24 -29.12
C ALA A 68 -32.15 9.38 -28.64
N MET A 69 -32.00 8.15 -29.17
CA MET A 69 -30.85 7.28 -28.88
C MET A 69 -29.64 7.52 -29.79
N ALA A 70 -29.81 8.24 -30.90
CA ALA A 70 -28.72 8.62 -31.80
C ALA A 70 -28.13 9.99 -31.44
N GLN A 71 -27.65 10.17 -30.20
CA GLN A 71 -26.86 11.36 -29.88
C GLN A 71 -25.61 11.37 -30.77
N PRO A 72 -25.38 12.43 -31.58
CA PRO A 72 -24.20 12.48 -32.43
C PRO A 72 -23.00 12.50 -31.50
N LYS A 73 -22.04 11.57 -31.69
CA LYS A 73 -20.80 11.48 -30.89
C LYS A 73 -20.16 12.85 -30.65
N ALA A 74 -20.33 13.80 -31.58
CA ALA A 74 -19.93 15.20 -31.47
C ALA A 74 -20.46 15.92 -30.20
N LEU A 75 -21.73 15.74 -29.82
CA LEU A 75 -22.35 16.43 -28.68
C LEU A 75 -21.82 15.93 -27.33
N VAL A 76 -21.56 14.62 -27.21
CA VAL A 76 -20.91 14.03 -26.03
C VAL A 76 -19.47 14.53 -25.92
N TRP A 77 -18.76 14.61 -27.04
CA TRP A 77 -17.39 15.16 -27.07
C TRP A 77 -17.35 16.66 -26.75
N GLU A 78 -18.35 17.45 -27.17
CA GLU A 78 -18.49 18.86 -26.79
C GLU A 78 -18.79 19.02 -25.30
N ASN A 79 -19.74 18.25 -24.75
CA ASN A 79 -20.06 18.29 -23.32
C ASN A 79 -18.88 17.87 -22.44
N VAL A 80 -18.11 16.86 -22.85
CA VAL A 80 -16.86 16.47 -22.17
C VAL A 80 -15.81 17.56 -22.32
N ARG A 81 -15.69 18.20 -23.49
CA ARG A 81 -14.73 19.28 -23.73
C ARG A 81 -15.07 20.52 -22.90
N ASP A 82 -16.35 20.85 -22.74
CA ASP A 82 -16.83 21.96 -21.94
C ASP A 82 -16.71 21.69 -20.44
N ALA A 83 -16.98 20.46 -19.99
CA ALA A 83 -16.66 20.03 -18.63
C ALA A 83 -15.15 20.13 -18.35
N LEU A 84 -14.30 19.66 -19.29
CA LEU A 84 -12.85 19.79 -19.18
C LEU A 84 -12.39 21.26 -19.19
N ASN A 85 -13.04 22.12 -19.98
CA ASN A 85 -12.75 23.55 -20.05
C ASN A 85 -13.20 24.30 -18.79
N GLY A 86 -14.28 23.87 -18.12
CA GLY A 86 -14.71 24.40 -16.82
C GLY A 86 -13.84 23.94 -15.65
N ILE A 87 -13.31 22.71 -15.71
CA ILE A 87 -12.40 22.18 -14.70
C ILE A 87 -10.98 22.75 -14.88
N ARG A 88 -10.55 23.07 -16.11
CA ARG A 88 -9.23 23.65 -16.43
C ARG A 88 -8.83 24.86 -15.57
N PRO A 89 -9.64 25.91 -15.39
CA PRO A 89 -9.26 27.05 -14.54
C PRO A 89 -9.22 26.69 -13.06
N LEU A 90 -10.06 25.77 -12.59
CA LEU A 90 -10.03 25.26 -11.20
C LEU A 90 -8.77 24.42 -10.94
N LEU A 91 -8.44 23.53 -11.88
CA LEU A 91 -7.18 22.77 -11.90
C LEU A 91 -5.99 23.72 -11.94
N ARG A 92 -6.00 24.73 -12.82
CA ARG A 92 -4.91 25.71 -12.93
C ARG A 92 -4.72 26.48 -11.62
N ARG A 93 -5.81 26.94 -11.00
CA ARG A 93 -5.78 27.67 -9.73
C ARG A 93 -5.33 26.81 -8.55
N ARG A 94 -5.56 25.49 -8.58
CA ARG A 94 -5.09 24.55 -7.53
C ARG A 94 -3.67 24.02 -7.77
N LEU A 95 -3.31 23.72 -9.03
CA LEU A 95 -2.00 23.24 -9.46
C LEU A 95 -0.94 24.33 -9.29
N TYR A 96 -1.18 25.51 -9.86
CA TYR A 96 -0.23 26.62 -9.80
C TYR A 96 -0.42 27.46 -8.53
N GLY A 97 -1.54 27.36 -7.80
CA GLY A 97 -1.92 28.48 -6.94
C GLY A 97 -2.22 29.71 -7.81
N ALA A 98 -2.80 30.77 -7.24
CA ALA A 98 -3.23 31.91 -8.05
C ALA A 98 -2.09 32.63 -8.82
N ASN A 99 -0.82 32.40 -8.46
CA ASN A 99 0.33 33.18 -8.95
C ASN A 99 1.66 32.42 -9.15
N LYS A 100 1.71 31.08 -9.26
CA LYS A 100 3.01 30.41 -9.52
C LYS A 100 3.32 30.28 -11.01
N SER A 101 4.54 30.66 -11.39
CA SER A 101 5.11 30.36 -12.70
C SER A 101 5.27 28.84 -12.90
N SER A 102 5.27 28.36 -14.14
CA SER A 102 5.50 26.95 -14.47
C SER A 102 6.83 26.43 -13.89
N GLN A 103 7.83 27.30 -13.76
CA GLN A 103 9.12 26.96 -13.14
C GLN A 103 9.02 26.75 -11.63
N GLU A 104 8.20 27.54 -10.92
CA GLU A 104 7.97 27.40 -9.48
C GLU A 104 7.12 26.18 -9.14
N PHE A 105 6.21 25.80 -10.04
CA PHE A 105 5.48 24.55 -9.93
C PHE A 105 6.44 23.36 -10.02
N LEU A 106 7.26 23.30 -11.08
CA LEU A 106 8.24 22.23 -11.27
C LEU A 106 9.25 22.14 -10.12
N SER A 107 9.74 23.27 -9.61
CA SER A 107 10.65 23.25 -8.46
C SER A 107 9.97 22.80 -7.17
N SER A 108 8.67 23.05 -7.01
CA SER A 108 7.89 22.57 -5.87
C SER A 108 7.51 21.09 -5.97
N SER A 109 7.25 20.58 -7.18
CA SER A 109 6.90 19.18 -7.43
C SER A 109 8.11 18.25 -7.41
N PHE A 110 9.30 18.78 -7.72
CA PHE A 110 10.57 18.04 -7.66
C PHE A 110 11.58 18.74 -6.74
N PRO A 111 11.38 18.65 -5.40
CA PRO A 111 12.24 19.32 -4.42
C PRO A 111 13.72 18.97 -4.55
N LEU A 112 14.05 17.78 -5.07
CA LEU A 112 15.42 17.34 -5.26
C LEU A 112 16.24 18.33 -6.11
N PHE A 113 15.71 18.82 -7.24
CA PHE A 113 16.45 19.74 -8.09
C PHE A 113 16.75 21.07 -7.39
N SER A 114 15.79 21.58 -6.60
CA SER A 114 16.01 22.79 -5.82
C SER A 114 17.09 22.59 -4.74
N ARG A 115 17.18 21.38 -4.16
CA ARG A 115 18.19 21.03 -3.16
C ARG A 115 19.56 20.84 -3.78
N LEU A 116 19.63 20.19 -4.95
CA LEU A 116 20.87 19.97 -5.68
C LEU A 116 21.56 21.29 -6.05
N LYS A 117 20.81 22.36 -6.30
CA LYS A 117 21.36 23.71 -6.53
C LYS A 117 22.11 24.30 -5.32
N HIS A 118 21.70 23.94 -4.10
CA HIS A 118 22.33 24.40 -2.85
C HIS A 118 23.14 23.29 -2.19
N TYR A 119 23.46 22.23 -2.93
CA TYR A 119 24.13 21.07 -2.41
C TYR A 119 25.63 21.30 -2.28
N GLN A 120 26.16 20.99 -1.10
CA GLN A 120 27.58 21.15 -0.82
C GLN A 120 28.32 19.86 -1.18
N ALA A 121 29.39 19.95 -1.98
CA ALA A 121 30.18 18.79 -2.38
C ALA A 121 30.72 17.97 -1.19
N ALA A 122 30.91 18.62 -0.03
CA ALA A 122 31.30 17.96 1.23
C ALA A 122 30.27 16.92 1.74
N TRP A 123 29.02 16.95 1.27
CA TRP A 123 27.98 15.99 1.66
C TRP A 123 27.99 14.72 0.80
N ILE A 124 28.59 14.73 -0.39
CA ILE A 124 28.60 13.60 -1.33
C ILE A 124 29.05 12.30 -0.66
N PRO A 125 30.20 12.25 0.04
CA PRO A 125 30.68 10.98 0.60
C PRO A 125 29.73 10.41 1.67
N ARG A 126 29.03 11.28 2.40
CA ARG A 126 28.08 10.88 3.45
C ARG A 126 26.80 10.34 2.84
N ASP A 127 26.26 11.01 1.82
CA ASP A 127 25.06 10.54 1.13
C ASP A 127 25.31 9.22 0.39
N ILE A 128 26.45 9.06 -0.28
CA ILE A 128 26.84 7.80 -0.94
C ILE A 128 26.99 6.67 0.08
N LEU A 129 27.73 6.89 1.18
CA LEU A 129 27.93 5.87 2.20
C LEU A 129 26.62 5.48 2.88
N ALA A 130 25.78 6.46 3.20
CA ALA A 130 24.47 6.21 3.79
C ALA A 130 23.58 5.41 2.83
N GLY A 131 23.52 5.80 1.55
CA GLY A 131 22.75 5.10 0.53
C GLY A 131 23.21 3.68 0.28
N PHE A 132 24.53 3.44 0.26
CA PHE A 132 25.08 2.10 0.13
C PHE A 132 24.66 1.18 1.29
N ILE A 133 24.75 1.66 2.53
CA ILE A 133 24.35 0.89 3.73
C ILE A 133 22.84 0.66 3.74
N VAL A 134 22.04 1.70 3.45
CA VAL A 134 20.57 1.60 3.39
C VAL A 134 20.15 0.63 2.28
N GLY A 135 20.81 0.66 1.12
CA GLY A 135 20.58 -0.26 0.02
C GLY A 135 20.87 -1.72 0.39
N MET A 136 21.97 -1.99 1.09
CA MET A 136 22.29 -3.33 1.62
C MET A 136 21.24 -3.84 2.60
N ILE A 137 20.81 -3.00 3.55
CA ILE A 137 19.74 -3.34 4.50
C ILE A 137 18.43 -3.58 3.74
N GLN A 138 18.12 -2.73 2.77
CA GLN A 138 16.88 -2.81 2.01
C GLN A 138 16.83 -4.08 1.15
N PHE A 139 17.96 -4.52 0.60
CA PHE A 139 18.05 -5.74 -0.19
C PHE A 139 17.52 -6.95 0.59
N THR A 140 17.99 -7.20 1.81
CA THR A 140 17.52 -8.34 2.61
C THR A 140 16.07 -8.17 3.06
N GLN A 141 15.65 -6.94 3.37
CA GLN A 141 14.28 -6.65 3.76
C GLN A 141 13.27 -6.95 2.65
N VAL A 142 13.55 -6.59 1.39
CA VAL A 142 12.61 -6.87 0.29
C VAL A 142 12.44 -8.36 0.01
N PHE A 143 13.49 -9.17 0.20
CA PHE A 143 13.38 -10.63 0.10
C PHE A 143 12.41 -11.19 1.13
N GLY A 144 12.61 -10.87 2.41
CA GLY A 144 11.73 -11.35 3.49
C GLY A 144 10.30 -10.81 3.36
N ASN A 145 10.15 -9.55 2.97
CA ASN A 145 8.85 -8.90 2.77
C ASN A 145 8.06 -9.52 1.62
N SER A 146 8.72 -9.85 0.50
CA SER A 146 8.06 -10.51 -0.65
C SER A 146 7.51 -11.88 -0.26
N GLN A 147 8.33 -12.69 0.43
CA GLN A 147 7.90 -13.99 0.93
C GLN A 147 6.78 -13.87 1.98
N THR A 148 6.72 -12.79 2.74
CA THR A 148 5.65 -12.54 3.72
C THR A 148 4.37 -12.10 3.05
N ALA A 149 4.47 -11.30 1.98
CA ALA A 149 3.38 -10.90 1.10
C ALA A 149 2.90 -12.02 0.17
N THR A 150 3.55 -13.19 0.20
CA THR A 150 3.26 -14.32 -0.70
C THR A 150 3.36 -13.95 -2.19
N VAL A 151 4.34 -13.11 -2.53
CA VAL A 151 4.71 -12.75 -3.91
C VAL A 151 6.14 -13.20 -4.20
N ARG A 152 6.52 -13.28 -5.48
CA ARG A 152 7.89 -13.62 -5.87
C ARG A 152 8.89 -12.60 -5.33
N PRO A 153 10.05 -13.03 -4.79
CA PRO A 153 11.13 -12.13 -4.37
C PRO A 153 11.64 -11.17 -5.45
N THR A 154 11.50 -11.54 -6.74
CA THR A 154 11.83 -10.67 -7.87
C THR A 154 11.04 -9.36 -7.88
N SER A 155 9.76 -9.39 -7.50
CA SER A 155 8.93 -8.20 -7.35
C SER A 155 9.46 -7.28 -6.24
N GLY A 156 9.96 -7.87 -5.14
CA GLY A 156 10.66 -7.14 -4.08
C GLY A 156 11.94 -6.46 -4.54
N LEU A 157 12.71 -7.11 -5.40
CA LEU A 157 13.92 -6.50 -5.98
C LEU A 157 13.59 -5.30 -6.87
N ASN A 158 12.49 -5.36 -7.63
CA ASN A 158 12.05 -4.24 -8.47
C ASN A 158 11.73 -2.98 -7.64
N ILE A 159 11.21 -3.17 -6.42
CA ILE A 159 10.92 -2.07 -5.48
C ILE A 159 12.17 -1.29 -5.06
N LEU A 160 13.36 -1.92 -5.09
CA LEU A 160 14.62 -1.24 -4.76
C LEU A 160 14.90 -0.09 -5.73
N LEU A 161 14.50 -0.24 -6.99
CA LEU A 161 14.84 0.68 -8.06
C LEU A 161 13.70 1.67 -8.34
N PHE A 162 12.53 1.19 -8.76
CA PHE A 162 11.56 2.06 -9.43
C PHE A 162 10.82 3.02 -8.48
N PRO A 163 10.16 2.55 -7.40
CA PRO A 163 9.48 3.45 -6.46
C PRO A 163 10.47 4.33 -5.70
N GLY A 164 11.63 3.78 -5.31
CA GLY A 164 12.69 4.52 -4.59
C GLY A 164 13.22 5.70 -5.41
N LEU A 165 13.54 5.47 -6.68
CA LEU A 165 14.01 6.51 -7.59
C LEU A 165 13.00 7.65 -7.74
N VAL A 166 11.74 7.33 -8.03
CA VAL A 166 10.67 8.34 -8.19
C VAL A 166 10.49 9.16 -6.92
N TYR A 167 10.49 8.48 -5.77
CA TYR A 167 10.36 9.16 -4.49
C TYR A 167 11.55 10.07 -4.17
N ALA A 168 12.78 9.68 -4.49
CA ALA A 168 13.95 10.53 -4.29
C ALA A 168 13.82 11.89 -5.00
N PHE A 169 13.24 11.92 -6.20
CA PHE A 169 13.00 13.17 -6.96
C PHE A 169 11.89 14.05 -6.37
N MET A 170 10.83 13.44 -5.83
CA MET A 170 9.60 14.14 -5.43
C MET A 170 9.45 14.35 -3.92
N ALA A 171 10.17 13.61 -3.08
CA ALA A 171 10.00 13.63 -1.64
C ALA A 171 10.40 14.98 -1.01
N SER A 172 9.64 15.38 0.00
CA SER A 172 9.94 16.56 0.82
C SER A 172 10.80 16.22 2.04
N SER A 173 10.79 14.96 2.48
CA SER A 173 11.66 14.46 3.54
C SER A 173 13.09 14.27 3.03
N LEU A 174 14.07 14.29 3.94
CA LEU A 174 15.49 14.11 3.60
C LEU A 174 15.98 12.67 3.80
N TYR A 175 15.42 11.97 4.78
CA TYR A 175 15.99 10.70 5.26
C TYR A 175 15.15 9.47 4.91
N ASN A 176 13.86 9.63 4.60
CA ASN A 176 13.00 8.52 4.23
C ASN A 176 13.48 7.88 2.92
N SER A 177 13.43 6.56 2.88
CA SER A 177 13.67 5.75 1.69
C SER A 177 12.50 4.79 1.52
N LEU A 178 11.93 4.71 0.30
CA LEU A 178 10.82 3.80 0.00
C LEU A 178 11.28 2.35 -0.13
N GLY A 179 10.38 1.42 0.16
CA GLY A 179 10.65 0.00 0.09
C GLY A 179 9.53 -0.86 0.65
N GLY A 180 9.74 -2.17 0.71
CA GLY A 180 8.81 -3.08 1.39
C GLY A 180 8.74 -2.73 2.88
N THR A 181 7.52 -2.60 3.41
CA THR A 181 7.27 -2.40 4.84
C THR A 181 6.34 -3.48 5.37
N THR A 182 6.48 -3.82 6.65
CA THR A 182 5.62 -4.82 7.29
C THR A 182 4.14 -4.42 7.22
N ILE A 183 3.83 -3.13 7.31
CA ILE A 183 2.45 -2.62 7.23
C ILE A 183 1.88 -2.82 5.83
N ALA A 184 2.63 -2.45 4.79
CA ALA A 184 2.20 -2.64 3.40
C ALA A 184 2.04 -4.13 3.08
N VAL A 185 2.99 -4.96 3.50
CA VAL A 185 3.00 -6.41 3.28
C VAL A 185 1.86 -7.12 4.00
N ALA A 186 1.64 -6.82 5.28
CA ALA A 186 0.57 -7.41 6.09
C ALA A 186 -0.81 -7.07 5.51
N THR A 187 -0.99 -5.81 5.11
CA THR A 187 -2.24 -5.34 4.49
C THR A 187 -2.45 -5.96 3.12
N LEU A 188 -1.41 -5.95 2.27
CA LEU A 188 -1.43 -6.57 0.94
C LEU A 188 -1.78 -8.06 1.02
N ARG A 189 -1.20 -8.79 1.97
CA ARG A 189 -1.47 -10.21 2.17
C ARG A 189 -2.95 -10.47 2.47
N VAL A 190 -3.58 -9.66 3.33
CA VAL A 190 -5.03 -9.78 3.60
C VAL A 190 -5.83 -9.48 2.34
N SER A 191 -5.46 -8.44 1.59
CA SER A 191 -6.12 -8.06 0.35
C SER A 191 -6.02 -9.13 -0.73
N LEU A 192 -4.85 -9.73 -0.91
CA LEU A 192 -4.62 -10.82 -1.86
C LEU A 192 -5.50 -12.02 -1.54
N GLY A 193 -5.55 -12.43 -0.27
CA GLY A 193 -6.43 -13.52 0.18
C GLY A 193 -7.91 -13.25 -0.04
N TYR A 194 -8.35 -12.02 0.17
CA TYR A 194 -9.73 -11.63 -0.11
C TYR A 194 -10.04 -11.67 -1.61
N ILE A 195 -9.12 -11.23 -2.47
CA ILE A 195 -9.30 -11.29 -3.93
C ILE A 195 -9.29 -12.74 -4.42
N GLU A 196 -8.39 -13.57 -3.90
CA GLU A 196 -8.30 -15.00 -4.20
C GLU A 196 -9.59 -15.73 -3.84
N ASP A 197 -10.10 -15.55 -2.63
CA ASP A 197 -11.34 -16.17 -2.16
C ASP A 197 -12.55 -15.83 -3.06
N GLN A 198 -12.61 -14.59 -3.56
CA GLN A 198 -13.71 -14.11 -4.41
C GLN A 198 -13.61 -14.58 -5.86
N HIS A 199 -12.40 -14.66 -6.43
CA HIS A 199 -12.20 -14.93 -7.86
C HIS A 199 -11.77 -16.36 -8.17
N TYR A 200 -11.20 -17.06 -7.18
CA TYR A 200 -10.75 -18.45 -7.28
C TYR A 200 -11.32 -19.30 -6.13
N PRO A 201 -12.65 -19.30 -5.90
CA PRO A 201 -13.27 -20.04 -4.80
C PRO A 201 -13.02 -21.54 -4.97
N GLY A 202 -12.32 -22.15 -4.00
CA GLY A 202 -11.97 -23.57 -4.02
C GLY A 202 -10.50 -23.87 -4.34
N GLY A 203 -9.60 -22.90 -4.47
CA GLY A 203 -8.15 -23.17 -4.58
C GLY A 203 -7.56 -23.96 -3.40
N MET A 204 -8.23 -23.95 -2.24
CA MET A 204 -7.79 -24.68 -1.04
C MET A 204 -8.45 -26.06 -0.85
N ASN A 205 -9.70 -26.24 -1.32
CA ASN A 205 -10.54 -27.43 -1.07
C ASN A 205 -11.13 -28.06 -2.36
N GLY A 206 -10.84 -27.49 -3.52
CA GLY A 206 -11.29 -27.95 -4.84
C GLY A 206 -10.32 -28.94 -5.47
N LYS A 207 -10.74 -29.57 -6.57
CA LYS A 207 -10.00 -30.64 -7.28
C LYS A 207 -8.64 -30.21 -7.88
N HIS A 208 -8.28 -28.93 -7.77
CA HIS A 208 -6.97 -28.40 -8.17
C HIS A 208 -6.47 -27.47 -7.06
N LYS A 209 -5.72 -28.03 -6.11
CA LYS A 209 -4.99 -27.24 -5.13
C LYS A 209 -3.82 -26.58 -5.85
N MET A 210 -3.82 -25.25 -5.95
CA MET A 210 -2.70 -24.53 -6.54
C MET A 210 -1.43 -24.87 -5.77
N THR A 211 -0.34 -25.08 -6.50
CA THR A 211 0.99 -25.18 -5.88
C THR A 211 1.39 -23.83 -5.29
N ASP A 212 2.23 -23.82 -4.26
CA ASP A 212 2.72 -22.57 -3.65
C ASP A 212 3.37 -21.64 -4.69
N THR A 213 4.00 -22.23 -5.72
CA THR A 213 4.59 -21.50 -6.83
C THR A 213 3.55 -20.81 -7.71
N GLU A 214 2.47 -21.49 -8.07
CA GLU A 214 1.38 -20.91 -8.87
C GLU A 214 0.66 -19.81 -8.09
N LEU A 215 0.46 -20.01 -6.79
CA LEU A 215 -0.15 -19.02 -5.92
C LEU A 215 0.71 -17.74 -5.82
N MET A 216 2.02 -17.89 -5.63
CA MET A 216 2.93 -16.74 -5.64
C MET A 216 2.95 -16.01 -6.98
N ASP A 217 2.78 -16.72 -8.09
CA ASP A 217 2.73 -16.13 -9.43
C ASP A 217 1.47 -15.29 -9.61
N LEU A 218 0.32 -15.84 -9.20
CA LEU A 218 -0.95 -15.14 -9.18
C LEU A 218 -0.87 -13.87 -8.34
N HIS A 219 -0.34 -13.95 -7.11
CA HIS A 219 -0.20 -12.78 -6.25
C HIS A 219 0.77 -11.74 -6.81
N THR A 220 1.85 -12.17 -7.46
CA THR A 220 2.80 -11.28 -8.14
C THR A 220 2.14 -10.55 -9.30
N TYR A 221 1.14 -11.15 -9.94
CA TYR A 221 0.36 -10.54 -11.00
C TYR A 221 -0.70 -9.54 -10.47
N ILE A 222 -1.35 -9.84 -9.34
CA ILE A 222 -2.41 -9.01 -8.74
C ILE A 222 -1.84 -7.79 -8.00
N ALA A 223 -0.74 -7.96 -7.25
CA ALA A 223 -0.21 -6.94 -6.35
C ALA A 223 0.11 -5.58 -7.02
N PRO A 224 0.64 -5.53 -8.26
CA PRO A 224 0.84 -4.28 -8.99
C PRO A 224 -0.47 -3.54 -9.29
N GLY A 225 -1.57 -4.24 -9.57
CA GLY A 225 -2.89 -3.62 -9.78
C GLY A 225 -3.38 -2.91 -8.52
N ILE A 226 -3.18 -3.51 -7.35
CA ILE A 226 -3.48 -2.88 -6.05
C ILE A 226 -2.59 -1.65 -5.83
N ALA A 227 -1.29 -1.74 -6.13
CA ALA A 227 -0.36 -0.61 -6.04
C ALA A 227 -0.76 0.54 -6.97
N PHE A 228 -1.19 0.23 -8.20
CA PHE A 228 -1.65 1.21 -9.17
C PHE A 228 -2.85 2.00 -8.64
N ILE A 229 -3.89 1.30 -8.12
CA ILE A 229 -5.05 1.96 -7.53
C ILE A 229 -4.66 2.79 -6.31
N ALA A 230 -3.83 2.23 -5.41
CA ALA A 230 -3.34 2.96 -4.24
C ALA A 230 -2.64 4.27 -4.65
N GLY A 231 -1.80 4.21 -5.69
CA GLY A 231 -1.12 5.36 -6.25
C GLY A 231 -2.08 6.40 -6.84
N PHE A 232 -3.10 5.99 -7.59
CA PHE A 232 -4.12 6.91 -8.12
C PHE A 232 -4.93 7.59 -7.01
N VAL A 233 -5.32 6.85 -5.97
CA VAL A 233 -5.99 7.42 -4.80
C VAL A 233 -5.10 8.44 -4.12
N GLN A 234 -3.83 8.11 -3.86
CA GLN A 234 -2.88 9.03 -3.22
C GLN A 234 -2.62 10.29 -4.06
N ILE A 235 -2.44 10.14 -5.38
CA ILE A 235 -2.30 11.26 -6.31
C ILE A 235 -3.56 12.14 -6.27
N GLY A 236 -4.75 11.54 -6.29
CA GLY A 236 -6.03 12.26 -6.18
C GLY A 236 -6.14 13.05 -4.88
N LEU A 237 -5.85 12.41 -3.74
CA LEU A 237 -5.82 13.07 -2.43
C LEU A 237 -4.76 14.18 -2.37
N GLY A 238 -3.58 13.97 -2.96
CA GLY A 238 -2.51 14.94 -3.07
C GLY A 238 -2.91 16.18 -3.89
N PHE A 239 -3.55 15.99 -5.04
CA PHE A 239 -4.10 17.07 -5.86
C PHE A 239 -5.21 17.85 -5.14
N LEU A 240 -6.04 17.15 -4.38
CA LEU A 240 -7.06 17.78 -3.54
C LEU A 240 -6.48 18.47 -2.29
N LYS A 241 -5.17 18.36 -2.07
CA LYS A 241 -4.43 18.88 -0.90
C LYS A 241 -4.96 18.32 0.42
N LEU A 242 -5.42 17.07 0.39
CA LEU A 242 -5.97 16.34 1.51
C LEU A 242 -4.88 15.67 2.36
N GLY A 243 -3.64 16.16 2.29
CA GLY A 243 -2.55 15.66 3.11
C GLY A 243 -2.83 15.77 4.61
N PHE A 244 -3.67 16.73 5.04
CA PHE A 244 -4.11 16.85 6.44
C PHE A 244 -4.90 15.64 6.95
N LEU A 245 -5.45 14.79 6.07
CA LEU A 245 -6.20 13.59 6.46
C LEU A 245 -5.36 12.63 7.32
N TYR A 246 -4.03 12.70 7.23
CA TYR A 246 -3.16 11.94 8.14
C TYR A 246 -3.44 12.27 9.62
N GLY A 247 -3.79 13.53 9.93
CA GLY A 247 -4.06 14.01 11.28
C GLY A 247 -5.42 13.60 11.83
N ILE A 248 -6.30 13.03 10.98
CA ILE A 248 -7.57 12.45 11.41
C ILE A 248 -7.35 11.08 12.06
N LEU A 249 -6.31 10.36 11.62
CA LEU A 249 -5.93 9.09 12.21
C LEU A 249 -5.09 9.35 13.47
N SER A 250 -5.74 9.24 14.62
CA SER A 250 -5.07 9.37 15.91
C SER A 250 -3.95 8.32 16.06
N PRO A 251 -2.83 8.65 16.73
CA PRO A 251 -1.82 7.67 17.14
C PRO A 251 -2.43 6.46 17.86
N ASN A 252 -3.50 6.67 18.65
CA ASN A 252 -4.22 5.61 19.36
C ASN A 252 -4.88 4.58 18.44
N VAL A 253 -5.06 4.88 17.14
CA VAL A 253 -5.56 3.94 16.13
C VAL A 253 -4.41 3.34 15.34
N MET A 254 -3.44 4.17 14.95
CA MET A 254 -2.33 3.76 14.09
C MET A 254 -1.33 2.85 14.81
N GLU A 255 -1.00 3.12 16.07
CA GLU A 255 -0.03 2.32 16.82
C GLU A 255 -0.51 0.88 17.07
N PRO A 256 -1.75 0.63 17.56
CA PRO A 256 -2.27 -0.73 17.68
C PRO A 256 -2.40 -1.43 16.32
N PHE A 257 -2.76 -0.69 15.26
CA PHE A 257 -2.82 -1.24 13.91
C PHE A 257 -1.43 -1.71 13.42
N PHE A 258 -0.38 -0.92 13.66
CA PHE A 258 0.99 -1.31 13.35
C PHE A 258 1.41 -2.54 14.14
N LEU A 259 1.12 -2.57 15.45
CA LEU A 259 1.37 -3.74 16.30
C LEU A 259 0.68 -5.00 15.76
N ALA A 260 -0.59 -4.88 15.35
CA ALA A 260 -1.33 -5.98 14.74
C ALA A 260 -0.68 -6.49 13.45
N CYS A 261 -0.20 -5.59 12.58
CA CYS A 261 0.53 -5.96 11.36
C CYS A 261 1.84 -6.71 11.68
N PHE A 262 2.57 -6.29 12.72
CA PHE A 262 3.77 -6.97 13.18
C PHE A 262 3.47 -8.36 13.73
N LEU A 263 2.47 -8.47 14.62
CA LEU A 263 2.03 -9.76 15.19
C LEU A 263 1.54 -10.72 14.10
N GLN A 264 0.77 -10.24 13.14
CA GLN A 264 0.32 -11.03 11.99
C GLN A 264 1.50 -11.59 11.20
N SER A 265 2.51 -10.76 10.93
CA SER A 265 3.70 -11.17 10.18
C SER A 265 4.54 -12.21 10.95
N ILE A 266 4.66 -12.04 12.27
CA ILE A 266 5.33 -13.01 13.14
C ILE A 266 4.57 -14.35 13.12
N CYS A 267 3.26 -14.35 13.38
CA CYS A 267 2.44 -15.58 13.37
C CYS A 267 2.54 -16.33 12.04
N GLY A 268 2.57 -15.62 10.91
CA GLY A 268 2.72 -16.24 9.58
C GLY A 268 4.11 -16.81 9.29
N LYS A 269 5.16 -16.45 10.04
CA LYS A 269 6.54 -16.89 9.81
C LYS A 269 7.12 -17.79 10.89
N VAL A 270 6.51 -17.83 12.07
CA VAL A 270 6.91 -18.77 13.15
C VAL A 270 6.97 -20.21 12.64
N PRO A 271 5.96 -20.80 11.97
CA PRO A 271 6.05 -22.20 11.51
C PRO A 271 7.25 -22.44 10.57
N SER A 272 7.49 -21.51 9.63
CA SER A 272 8.62 -21.59 8.70
C SER A 272 9.98 -21.53 9.38
N ALA A 273 10.11 -20.76 10.48
CA ALA A 273 11.34 -20.70 11.26
C ALA A 273 11.70 -22.04 11.94
N PHE A 274 10.70 -22.91 12.15
CA PHE A 274 10.89 -24.28 12.66
C PHE A 274 10.98 -25.34 11.55
N GLY A 275 11.11 -24.92 10.29
CA GLY A 275 11.20 -25.87 9.18
C GLY A 275 9.86 -26.42 8.71
N LEU A 276 8.73 -25.90 9.17
CA LEU A 276 7.41 -26.33 8.72
C LEU A 276 6.98 -25.57 7.46
N GLU A 277 6.09 -26.18 6.66
CA GLU A 277 5.48 -25.59 5.47
C GLU A 277 4.01 -25.28 5.75
N PRO A 278 3.70 -24.09 6.30
CA PRO A 278 2.33 -23.77 6.60
C PRO A 278 1.57 -23.44 5.30
N PRO A 279 0.31 -23.90 5.16
CA PRO A 279 -0.51 -23.49 4.03
C PRO A 279 -0.78 -21.98 4.09
N VAL A 280 -1.04 -21.38 2.92
CA VAL A 280 -1.32 -19.94 2.85
C VAL A 280 -2.75 -19.65 3.32
N ILE A 281 -2.91 -19.44 4.62
CA ILE A 281 -4.20 -19.15 5.25
C ILE A 281 -4.57 -17.67 5.15
N PHE A 282 -5.83 -17.40 4.80
CA PHE A 282 -6.44 -16.06 4.74
C PHE A 282 -7.72 -15.98 5.59
N GLY A 283 -8.20 -14.76 5.81
CA GLY A 283 -9.47 -14.51 6.48
C GLY A 283 -9.35 -14.11 7.95
N PHE A 284 -10.52 -14.04 8.61
CA PHE A 284 -10.63 -13.68 10.01
C PHE A 284 -9.94 -14.74 10.88
N ALA A 285 -9.26 -14.28 11.94
CA ALA A 285 -8.54 -15.16 12.88
C ALA A 285 -7.41 -16.02 12.28
N GLN A 286 -6.87 -15.68 11.09
CA GLN A 286 -5.76 -16.42 10.46
C GLN A 286 -4.56 -16.62 11.39
N GLN A 287 -4.28 -15.68 12.31
CA GLN A 287 -3.17 -15.76 13.26
C GLN A 287 -3.34 -16.95 14.21
N PHE A 288 -4.58 -17.21 14.66
CA PHE A 288 -4.89 -18.37 15.51
C PHE A 288 -4.80 -19.68 14.71
N GLN A 289 -5.15 -19.66 13.43
CA GLN A 289 -5.01 -20.83 12.56
C GLN A 289 -3.54 -21.18 12.31
N TYR A 290 -2.65 -20.19 12.12
CA TYR A 290 -1.21 -20.42 12.08
C TYR A 290 -0.67 -20.99 13.39
N LEU A 291 -1.14 -20.46 14.53
CA LEU A 291 -0.75 -20.98 15.84
C LEU A 291 -1.23 -22.42 16.05
N TYR A 292 -2.47 -22.72 15.68
CA TYR A 292 -3.01 -24.08 15.72
C TYR A 292 -2.22 -25.03 14.82
N PHE A 293 -1.91 -24.63 13.59
CA PHE A 293 -1.07 -25.40 12.67
C PHE A 293 0.31 -25.67 13.29
N PHE A 294 0.93 -24.66 13.89
CA PHE A 294 2.24 -24.80 14.53
C PHE A 294 2.21 -25.82 15.67
N LEU A 295 1.25 -25.68 16.59
CA LEU A 295 1.12 -26.54 17.78
C LEU A 295 0.79 -28.00 17.43
N THR A 296 0.03 -28.22 16.35
CA THR A 296 -0.33 -29.58 15.91
C THR A 296 0.77 -30.27 15.10
N ASN A 297 1.72 -29.52 14.52
CA ASN A 297 2.78 -30.04 13.66
C ASN A 297 4.17 -30.01 14.33
N LEU A 298 4.24 -29.89 15.65
CA LEU A 298 5.52 -29.87 16.39
C LEU A 298 6.37 -31.13 16.18
N GLY A 299 5.75 -32.27 15.89
CA GLY A 299 6.46 -33.53 15.60
C GLY A 299 7.21 -33.55 14.27
N SER A 300 6.87 -32.66 13.34
CA SER A 300 7.44 -32.61 11.97
C SER A 300 8.50 -31.52 11.80
N ILE A 301 8.97 -30.94 12.91
CA ILE A 301 9.95 -29.85 12.92
C ILE A 301 11.28 -30.33 12.33
N ASN A 302 11.86 -29.53 11.43
CA ASN A 302 13.21 -29.76 10.93
C ASN A 302 14.22 -29.09 11.88
N GLY A 303 14.98 -29.90 12.62
CA GLY A 303 15.97 -29.43 13.59
C GLY A 303 17.05 -28.55 12.97
N TRP A 304 17.47 -28.82 11.72
CA TRP A 304 18.50 -28.03 11.05
C TRP A 304 18.00 -26.63 10.69
N GLU A 305 16.80 -26.52 10.11
CA GLU A 305 16.20 -25.22 9.78
C GLU A 305 15.89 -24.39 11.03
N THR A 306 15.45 -25.07 12.10
CA THR A 306 15.22 -24.43 13.40
C THR A 306 16.52 -23.87 13.96
N LEU A 307 17.59 -24.68 14.00
CA LEU A 307 18.90 -24.26 14.49
C LEU A 307 19.43 -23.08 13.67
N LEU A 308 19.35 -23.14 12.34
CA LEU A 308 19.80 -22.05 11.46
C LEU A 308 19.01 -20.76 11.69
N SER A 309 17.67 -20.86 11.80
CA SER A 309 16.80 -19.71 12.03
C SER A 309 17.10 -19.03 13.38
N PHE A 310 17.21 -19.81 14.46
CA PHE A 310 17.57 -19.30 15.78
C PHE A 310 19.00 -18.76 15.83
N ALA A 311 19.97 -19.43 15.21
CA ALA A 311 21.35 -18.96 15.16
C ALA A 311 21.45 -17.62 14.43
N MET A 312 20.75 -17.46 13.30
CA MET A 312 20.73 -16.22 12.53
C MET A 312 20.05 -15.09 13.33
N ALA A 313 18.85 -15.34 13.89
CA ALA A 313 18.14 -14.37 14.69
C ALA A 313 18.96 -13.92 15.91
N SER A 314 19.53 -14.88 16.65
CA SER A 314 20.36 -14.60 17.82
C SER A 314 21.61 -13.80 17.44
N THR A 315 22.28 -14.16 16.34
CA THR A 315 23.47 -13.42 15.87
C THR A 315 23.12 -11.98 15.50
N VAL A 316 22.00 -11.74 14.79
CA VAL A 316 21.54 -10.38 14.46
C VAL A 316 21.24 -9.58 15.73
N LEU A 317 20.51 -10.17 16.68
CA LEU A 317 20.15 -9.50 17.94
C LEU A 317 21.37 -9.17 18.79
N VAL A 318 22.26 -10.15 19.02
CA VAL A 318 23.51 -9.96 19.79
C VAL A 318 24.41 -8.93 19.11
N PHE A 319 24.53 -8.98 17.78
CA PHE A 319 25.32 -7.99 17.05
C PHE A 319 24.74 -6.58 17.22
N ARG A 320 23.42 -6.43 17.03
CA ARG A 320 22.75 -5.12 17.14
C ARG A 320 22.79 -4.55 18.57
N GLU A 321 22.69 -5.39 19.59
CA GLU A 321 22.67 -4.94 20.98
C GLU A 321 24.09 -4.62 21.50
N PHE A 322 25.07 -5.47 21.23
CA PHE A 322 26.38 -5.37 21.87
C PHE A 322 27.47 -4.79 20.95
N TRP A 323 27.47 -5.12 19.66
CA TRP A 323 28.57 -4.77 18.75
C TRP A 323 28.30 -3.50 17.98
N GLN A 324 27.07 -3.33 17.48
CA GLN A 324 26.65 -2.20 16.68
C GLN A 324 26.83 -0.85 17.42
N PRO A 325 26.50 -0.70 18.73
CA PRO A 325 26.76 0.55 19.44
C PRO A 325 28.24 0.87 19.56
N ARG A 326 29.09 -0.14 19.79
CA ARG A 326 30.55 0.03 19.88
C ARG A 326 31.18 0.42 18.55
N ILE A 327 30.71 -0.17 17.44
CA ILE A 327 31.13 0.20 16.09
C ILE A 327 30.69 1.63 15.79
N PHE A 328 29.46 1.99 16.16
CA PHE A 328 28.93 3.32 15.91
C PHE A 328 29.65 4.41 16.71
N THR A 329 29.99 4.17 17.98
CA THR A 329 30.75 5.16 18.78
C THR A 329 32.16 5.38 18.25
N ARG A 330 32.83 4.32 17.77
CA ARG A 330 34.21 4.40 17.28
C ARG A 330 34.33 4.90 15.84
N TYR A 331 33.46 4.46 14.94
CA TYR A 331 33.56 4.70 13.49
C TYR A 331 32.41 5.48 12.88
N ARG A 332 31.35 5.78 13.66
CA ARG A 332 30.11 6.43 13.18
C ARG A 332 29.47 5.69 11.99
N LEU A 333 29.58 4.36 12.00
CA LEU A 333 29.11 3.47 10.94
C LEU A 333 28.02 2.53 11.47
N VAL A 334 26.96 2.35 10.67
CA VAL A 334 25.96 1.28 10.85
C VAL A 334 26.36 0.10 9.97
N ALA A 335 26.63 -1.06 10.57
CA ALA A 335 26.99 -2.24 9.81
C ALA A 335 25.72 -2.98 9.35
N PRO A 336 25.57 -3.29 8.04
CA PRO A 336 24.39 -3.98 7.51
C PRO A 336 24.49 -5.50 7.77
N ILE A 337 24.41 -5.88 9.06
CA ILE A 337 24.65 -7.26 9.51
C ILE A 337 23.72 -8.28 8.82
N GLU A 338 22.48 -7.89 8.50
CA GLU A 338 21.53 -8.77 7.82
C GLU A 338 22.03 -9.16 6.43
N PHE A 339 22.59 -8.20 5.69
CA PHE A 339 23.16 -8.43 4.36
C PHE A 339 24.44 -9.25 4.44
N ILE A 340 25.31 -8.95 5.40
CA ILE A 340 26.56 -9.69 5.62
C ILE A 340 26.24 -11.16 5.92
N LEU A 341 25.30 -11.43 6.83
CA LEU A 341 24.86 -12.78 7.15
C LEU A 341 24.17 -13.45 5.95
N PHE A 342 23.33 -12.74 5.21
CA PHE A 342 22.71 -13.26 3.99
C PHE A 342 23.76 -13.77 2.99
N VAL A 343 24.84 -13.02 2.74
CA VAL A 343 25.93 -13.45 1.85
C VAL A 343 26.68 -14.64 2.42
N ILE A 344 27.10 -14.58 3.69
CA ILE A 344 27.85 -15.67 4.34
C ILE A 344 27.05 -16.98 4.33
N PHE A 345 25.78 -16.95 4.75
CA PHE A 345 24.93 -18.14 4.77
C PHE A 345 24.58 -18.65 3.37
N SER A 346 24.48 -17.77 2.37
CA SER A 346 24.31 -18.20 0.97
C SER A 346 25.53 -18.97 0.47
N ILE A 347 26.75 -18.51 0.80
CA ILE A 347 28.00 -19.21 0.46
C ILE A 347 28.07 -20.55 1.19
N ILE A 348 27.78 -20.58 2.50
CA ILE A 348 27.75 -21.81 3.29
C ILE A 348 26.73 -22.80 2.72
N SER A 349 25.54 -22.33 2.37
CA SER A 349 24.46 -23.15 1.79
C SER A 349 24.91 -23.84 0.50
N TYR A 350 25.64 -23.11 -0.36
CA TYR A 350 26.21 -23.65 -1.59
C TYR A 350 27.32 -24.67 -1.32
N LEU A 351 28.30 -24.33 -0.46
CA LEU A 351 29.45 -25.18 -0.19
C LEU A 351 29.09 -26.46 0.58
N ALA A 352 28.10 -26.40 1.47
CA ALA A 352 27.69 -27.51 2.32
C ALA A 352 26.52 -28.32 1.74
N ASP A 353 26.09 -28.04 0.50
CA ASP A 353 24.96 -28.65 -0.20
C ASP A 353 23.71 -28.81 0.67
N PHE A 354 23.16 -27.67 1.09
CA PHE A 354 21.95 -27.64 1.92
C PHE A 354 20.76 -28.32 1.24
N ARG A 355 20.65 -28.19 -0.10
CA ARG A 355 19.61 -28.82 -0.89
C ARG A 355 19.69 -30.35 -0.80
N GLY A 356 20.88 -30.93 -0.94
CA GLY A 356 21.10 -32.37 -0.77
C GLY A 356 20.82 -32.88 0.64
N LYS A 357 20.89 -32.01 1.65
CA LYS A 357 20.60 -32.32 3.07
C LYS A 357 19.13 -32.13 3.47
N GLY A 358 18.25 -31.81 2.52
CA GLY A 358 16.82 -31.57 2.81
C GLY A 358 16.56 -30.27 3.56
N ILE A 359 17.49 -29.31 3.51
CA ILE A 359 17.28 -27.94 4.00
C ILE A 359 16.73 -27.12 2.85
N ARG A 360 15.62 -26.40 3.08
CA ARG A 360 15.02 -25.58 2.04
C ARG A 360 15.94 -24.45 1.60
N VAL A 361 16.01 -24.26 0.29
CA VAL A 361 16.75 -23.17 -0.34
C VAL A 361 15.80 -22.34 -1.18
N VAL A 362 16.11 -21.04 -1.30
CA VAL A 362 15.29 -20.05 -2.01
C VAL A 362 15.16 -20.39 -3.50
N GLY A 363 16.13 -21.11 -4.07
CA GLY A 363 16.10 -21.59 -5.46
C GLY A 363 16.59 -20.55 -6.47
N SER A 364 16.36 -20.84 -7.74
CA SER A 364 16.77 -19.97 -8.85
C SER A 364 15.67 -18.98 -9.22
N TYR A 365 16.05 -17.72 -9.43
CA TYR A 365 15.17 -16.68 -9.94
C TYR A 365 15.70 -16.10 -11.25
N SER A 366 14.78 -15.66 -12.10
CA SER A 366 15.15 -14.85 -13.27
C SER A 366 15.61 -13.48 -12.79
N TYR A 367 16.82 -13.10 -13.19
CA TYR A 367 17.42 -11.79 -12.92
C TYR A 367 17.26 -10.90 -14.14
N GLY A 368 16.97 -9.63 -13.92
CA GLY A 368 16.84 -8.65 -14.99
C GLY A 368 15.92 -7.51 -14.62
N VAL A 369 16.03 -6.43 -15.40
CA VAL A 369 15.10 -5.30 -15.31
C VAL A 369 13.78 -5.76 -15.95
N PRO A 370 12.65 -5.73 -15.24
CA PRO A 370 11.36 -6.12 -15.79
C PRO A 370 10.97 -5.18 -16.94
N ARG A 371 10.34 -5.73 -17.98
CA ARG A 371 9.72 -4.90 -19.01
C ARG A 371 8.49 -4.18 -18.42
N PRO A 372 8.21 -2.92 -18.80
CA PRO A 372 6.99 -2.25 -18.38
C PRO A 372 5.75 -3.05 -18.82
N THR A 373 4.87 -3.37 -17.89
CA THR A 373 3.61 -4.07 -18.12
C THR A 373 2.46 -3.26 -17.52
N VAL A 374 1.34 -3.14 -18.23
CA VAL A 374 0.14 -2.51 -17.67
C VAL A 374 -0.40 -3.42 -16.56
N PRO A 375 -0.61 -2.91 -15.33
CA PRO A 375 -1.20 -3.69 -14.25
C PRO A 375 -2.62 -4.14 -14.61
N ASP A 376 -2.95 -5.40 -14.32
CA ASP A 376 -4.31 -5.89 -14.52
C ASP A 376 -5.25 -5.35 -13.43
N LEU A 377 -6.39 -4.82 -13.87
CA LEU A 377 -7.43 -4.23 -13.02
C LEU A 377 -8.76 -5.00 -13.11
N SER A 378 -8.74 -6.22 -13.66
CA SER A 378 -9.91 -7.06 -13.89
C SER A 378 -10.66 -7.50 -12.61
N TYR A 379 -10.03 -7.38 -11.44
CA TYR A 379 -10.52 -7.88 -10.14
C TYR A 379 -11.54 -6.97 -9.44
N GLY A 380 -12.03 -5.91 -10.11
CA GLY A 380 -13.17 -5.10 -9.67
C GLY A 380 -13.05 -4.47 -8.28
N TRP A 381 -14.15 -4.51 -7.52
CA TRP A 381 -14.27 -3.83 -6.22
C TRP A 381 -13.30 -4.34 -5.13
N PRO A 382 -13.07 -5.66 -4.95
CA PRO A 382 -12.08 -6.16 -4.00
C PRO A 382 -10.69 -5.52 -4.15
N MET A 383 -10.22 -5.38 -5.39
CA MET A 383 -8.95 -4.73 -5.69
C MET A 383 -9.01 -3.21 -5.44
N ALA A 384 -10.11 -2.56 -5.81
CA ALA A 384 -10.29 -1.13 -5.57
C ALA A 384 -10.26 -0.80 -4.07
N PHE A 385 -11.00 -1.57 -3.26
CA PHE A 385 -11.02 -1.44 -1.81
C PHE A 385 -9.63 -1.67 -1.19
N ALA A 386 -8.93 -2.72 -1.63
CA ALA A 386 -7.55 -2.98 -1.21
C ALA A 386 -6.62 -1.80 -1.50
N GLY A 387 -6.73 -1.22 -2.70
CA GLY A 387 -5.95 -0.05 -3.11
C GLY A 387 -6.23 1.17 -2.24
N ILE A 388 -7.50 1.44 -1.90
CA ILE A 388 -7.88 2.55 -1.02
C ILE A 388 -7.31 2.37 0.39
N VAL A 389 -7.44 1.17 0.97
CA VAL A 389 -6.89 0.88 2.30
C VAL A 389 -5.37 1.04 2.30
N LEU A 390 -4.69 0.47 1.30
CA LEU A 390 -3.23 0.60 1.16
C LEU A 390 -2.79 2.04 0.95
N ALA A 391 -3.53 2.83 0.17
CA ALA A 391 -3.26 4.25 -0.02
C ALA A 391 -3.18 4.99 1.32
N ILE A 392 -4.16 4.75 2.20
CA ILE A 392 -4.26 5.42 3.51
C ILE A 392 -3.16 4.94 4.45
N VAL A 393 -3.02 3.63 4.66
CA VAL A 393 -2.09 3.10 5.68
C VAL A 393 -0.62 3.33 5.32
N THR A 394 -0.25 3.18 4.04
CA THR A 394 1.13 3.40 3.59
C THR A 394 1.50 4.88 3.62
N TYR A 395 0.56 5.77 3.28
CA TYR A 395 0.76 7.21 3.41
C TYR A 395 0.96 7.62 4.87
N SER A 396 0.06 7.18 5.76
CA SER A 396 0.13 7.53 7.19
C SER A 396 1.45 7.06 7.81
N ALA A 397 1.87 5.81 7.56
CA ALA A 397 3.13 5.28 8.08
C ALA A 397 4.36 6.00 7.51
N THR A 398 4.35 6.32 6.21
CA THR A 398 5.46 7.00 5.53
C THR A 398 5.60 8.45 6.00
N LEU A 399 4.48 9.15 6.17
CA LEU A 399 4.48 10.53 6.65
C LEU A 399 4.86 10.62 8.13
N ASP A 400 4.40 9.68 8.96
CA ASP A 400 4.82 9.57 10.35
C ASP A 400 6.34 9.39 10.44
N SER A 401 6.89 8.46 9.65
CA SER A 401 8.34 8.29 9.52
C SER A 401 9.06 9.57 9.11
N ALA A 402 8.55 10.28 8.09
CA ALA A 402 9.15 11.52 7.62
C ALA A 402 9.22 12.58 8.74
N LYS A 403 8.14 12.72 9.51
CA LYS A 403 8.03 13.73 10.58
C LYS A 403 8.88 13.40 11.80
N VAL A 404 8.89 12.14 12.22
CA VAL A 404 9.73 11.66 13.34
C VAL A 404 11.22 11.85 13.04
N LEU A 405 11.62 11.75 11.77
CA LEU A 405 13.01 11.90 11.35
C LEU A 405 13.43 13.35 11.09
N ALA A 406 12.50 14.29 10.91
CA ALA A 406 12.84 15.68 10.63
C ALA A 406 13.48 16.36 11.85
N ARG A 407 14.64 17.02 11.67
CA ARG A 407 15.28 17.81 12.74
C ARG A 407 14.81 19.25 12.73
N LYS A 408 15.03 19.96 13.84
CA LYS A 408 14.64 21.39 14.01
C LYS A 408 15.18 22.32 12.92
N HIS A 409 16.36 22.02 12.36
CA HIS A 409 17.00 22.84 11.33
C HIS A 409 16.80 22.29 9.90
N ASP A 410 16.11 21.16 9.75
CA ASP A 410 15.82 20.60 8.43
C ASP A 410 14.65 21.35 7.79
N PRO A 411 14.54 21.35 6.45
CA PRO A 411 13.36 21.87 5.77
C PRO A 411 12.08 21.17 6.26
N PRO A 412 10.96 21.90 6.38
CA PRO A 412 9.71 21.31 6.85
C PRO A 412 9.20 20.23 5.89
N VAL A 413 8.73 19.12 6.45
CA VAL A 413 8.12 18.03 5.70
C VAL A 413 6.70 18.44 5.26
N SER A 414 6.44 18.41 3.97
CA SER A 414 5.13 18.76 3.40
C SER A 414 4.28 17.50 3.22
N ALA A 415 3.20 17.39 3.99
CA ALA A 415 2.30 16.25 3.95
C ALA A 415 1.72 15.99 2.53
N ASN A 416 1.29 17.04 1.84
CA ASN A 416 0.77 16.92 0.47
C ASN A 416 1.84 16.46 -0.53
N GLN A 417 3.08 16.91 -0.35
CA GLN A 417 4.17 16.53 -1.25
C GLN A 417 4.60 15.08 -1.02
N GLU A 418 4.66 14.63 0.24
CA GLU A 418 4.87 13.21 0.58
C GLU A 418 3.78 12.32 -0.01
N LEU A 419 2.51 12.75 0.11
CA LEU A 419 1.36 12.04 -0.45
C LEU A 419 1.46 11.88 -1.97
N LEU A 420 1.78 12.97 -2.67
CA LEU A 420 1.97 12.96 -4.12
C LEU A 420 3.19 12.10 -4.52
N ALA A 421 4.32 12.25 -3.84
CA ALA A 421 5.54 11.50 -4.12
C ALA A 421 5.31 9.98 -3.96
N LEU A 422 4.63 9.56 -2.89
CA LEU A 422 4.28 8.16 -2.67
C LEU A 422 3.32 7.65 -3.75
N GLY A 423 2.30 8.43 -4.09
CA GLY A 423 1.32 8.05 -5.10
C GLY A 423 1.93 7.87 -6.49
N VAL A 424 2.79 8.80 -6.92
CA VAL A 424 3.51 8.67 -8.20
C VAL A 424 4.49 7.50 -8.17
N ALA A 425 5.15 7.24 -7.04
CA ALA A 425 6.03 6.08 -6.87
C ALA A 425 5.27 4.74 -6.97
N HIS A 426 4.05 4.66 -6.42
CA HIS A 426 3.16 3.51 -6.55
C HIS A 426 2.69 3.29 -7.99
N VAL A 427 2.18 4.33 -8.65
CA VAL A 427 1.75 4.23 -10.06
C VAL A 427 2.93 3.83 -10.95
N PHE A 428 4.07 4.51 -10.85
CA PHE A 428 5.23 4.21 -11.67
C PHE A 428 5.76 2.79 -11.39
N GLY A 429 5.91 2.42 -10.11
CA GLY A 429 6.38 1.08 -9.72
C GLY A 429 5.47 -0.05 -10.17
N SER A 430 4.15 0.17 -10.23
CA SER A 430 3.20 -0.86 -10.66
C SER A 430 3.47 -1.35 -12.09
N PHE A 431 3.95 -0.48 -12.98
CA PHE A 431 4.32 -0.89 -14.34
C PHE A 431 5.52 -1.83 -14.39
N PHE A 432 6.31 -1.93 -13.32
CA PHE A 432 7.49 -2.78 -13.22
C PHE A 432 7.28 -3.94 -12.24
N ALA A 433 6.02 -4.38 -12.10
CA ALA A 433 5.62 -5.45 -11.21
C ALA A 433 6.01 -5.22 -9.74
N CYS A 434 6.01 -3.97 -9.26
CA CYS A 434 6.19 -3.67 -7.84
C CYS A 434 4.88 -3.80 -7.07
N PHE A 435 4.92 -4.44 -5.90
CA PHE A 435 3.84 -4.39 -4.93
C PHE A 435 3.88 -3.06 -4.11
N PRO A 436 2.80 -2.71 -3.38
CA PRO A 436 2.72 -1.48 -2.58
C PRO A 436 3.89 -1.29 -1.61
N VAL A 437 4.42 -0.05 -1.55
CA VAL A 437 5.61 0.30 -0.76
C VAL A 437 5.33 1.36 0.30
N GLY A 438 6.25 1.53 1.25
CA GLY A 438 6.27 2.66 2.19
C GLY A 438 7.67 2.96 2.72
N ALA A 439 7.79 3.89 3.67
CA ALA A 439 9.03 4.17 4.38
C ALA A 439 8.93 3.82 5.87
N PRO A 440 9.67 2.82 6.38
CA PRO A 440 9.74 2.53 7.80
C PRO A 440 10.78 3.42 8.48
N ILE A 441 10.46 3.86 9.70
CA ILE A 441 11.29 4.74 10.54
C ILE A 441 12.73 4.21 10.68
N GLY A 442 12.89 2.90 10.87
CA GLY A 442 14.20 2.28 11.10
C GLY A 442 15.21 2.56 9.98
N ARG A 443 14.79 2.52 8.71
CA ARG A 443 15.69 2.79 7.57
C ARG A 443 16.09 4.25 7.51
N GLY A 444 15.12 5.15 7.68
CA GLY A 444 15.41 6.57 7.70
C GLY A 444 16.28 6.98 8.90
N ARG A 445 16.17 6.29 10.04
CA ARG A 445 17.08 6.47 11.19
C ARG A 445 18.51 6.05 10.85
N VAL A 446 18.71 4.94 10.12
CA VAL A 446 20.04 4.55 9.65
C VAL A 446 20.59 5.60 8.71
N ASN A 447 19.80 6.05 7.73
CA ASN A 447 20.20 7.10 6.79
C ASN A 447 20.63 8.39 7.51
N GLN A 448 19.79 8.85 8.44
CA GLN A 448 20.06 10.00 9.29
C GLN A 448 21.29 9.84 10.19
N SER A 449 21.52 8.64 10.75
CA SER A 449 22.64 8.34 11.65
C SER A 449 23.98 8.27 10.90
N MET A 450 23.95 7.83 9.65
CA MET A 450 25.10 7.88 8.73
C MET A 450 25.44 9.31 8.27
N GLY A 451 24.63 10.30 8.66
CA GLY A 451 24.91 11.71 8.44
C GLY A 451 24.55 12.20 7.04
N SER A 452 23.63 11.51 6.36
CA SER A 452 23.09 12.00 5.09
C SER A 452 22.43 13.38 5.26
N ARG A 453 22.41 14.14 4.17
CA ARG A 453 21.92 15.52 4.11
C ARG A 453 20.92 15.73 2.99
N SER A 454 20.72 14.74 2.13
CA SER A 454 19.75 14.82 1.04
C SER A 454 19.20 13.46 0.61
N GLN A 455 18.17 13.53 -0.23
CA GLN A 455 17.59 12.37 -0.93
C GLN A 455 18.52 11.78 -2.00
N LEU A 456 19.73 12.34 -2.23
CA LEU A 456 20.77 11.68 -3.04
C LEU A 456 21.22 10.34 -2.44
N SER A 457 21.02 10.15 -1.14
CA SER A 457 21.29 8.89 -0.44
C SER A 457 20.26 7.79 -0.75
N THR A 458 19.07 8.13 -1.25
CA THR A 458 18.03 7.17 -1.64
C THR A 458 18.23 6.77 -3.09
#